data_AF-A0A2E0FDS3-F1
#
_entry.id   AF-A0A2E0FDS3-F1
#
_cell.length_a   1.000
_cell.length_b   1.000
_cell.length_c   1.000
_cell.angle_alpha   90.00
_cell.angle_beta   90.00
_cell.angle_gamma   90.00
#
_symmetry.space_group_name_H-M   'P 1'
#
loop_
_entity.id
_entity.type
_entity.pdbx_description
1 polymer ?
#
loop_
_entity_poly.entity_id
_entity_poly.type
_entity_poly.pdbx_seq_one_letter_code
_entity_poly.pdbx_strand_id
1 'polypeptide(L)'
;MPTVDTLADALLKIGVDAIEEESLNAEQNAAEAKLREIEERRRKMTEKPNEEMANPNEHRREAQIEGMDNPQSDTPEQPGAELDPIPITRTWFSENYGMTGRQMADLLIKANDLKTLDAIQPLLKMEKQAILDSFVGVSPNLVDELPLTDLDYDSLNLYSDRLDLPFRRFVKSWTSSDDAGKEDAEKTWRSTIDKSSRLSQREQNILTKCAGILIERGALNAQTLRSYGVSASAAEISSLIKSHGFLFDIISVGQFSKSVGRGLFYDVKRHHILLKDADQFLAGLIDNGGRVKLDSRLIPRIDIKFNAPNAPWYVDTLKEELGVENISASGRGIVIEGDVAVKKALDISLPYISDNEECALIAKALEGDRDALIVFAHDRLATPAEKTEILKQNNISYSDFLNIKKEVSING
;
A
#
# COMPACT_ATOMS: atom_id res chain seq x y z
N MET A 1 14.75 64.78 22.37
CA MET A 1 15.13 64.43 20.98
C MET A 1 15.36 62.93 20.94
N PRO A 2 14.54 62.15 20.22
CA PRO A 2 14.86 60.76 19.98
C PRO A 2 15.98 60.69 18.92
N THR A 3 16.99 59.87 19.18
CA THR A 3 18.16 59.70 18.32
C THR A 3 17.78 58.93 17.06
N VAL A 4 18.45 59.28 15.95
CA VAL A 4 18.20 58.84 14.57
C VAL A 4 18.18 57.31 14.42
N ASP A 5 18.79 56.56 15.34
CA ASP A 5 18.82 55.09 15.34
C ASP A 5 17.47 54.42 15.62
N THR A 6 16.53 55.10 16.30
CA THR A 6 15.22 54.51 16.63
C THR A 6 14.21 54.53 15.47
N LEU A 7 14.38 55.45 14.51
CA LEU A 7 13.48 55.58 13.37
C LEU A 7 13.82 54.57 12.26
N ALA A 8 15.10 54.24 12.10
CA ALA A 8 15.58 53.27 11.11
C ALA A 8 15.15 51.84 11.48
N ASP A 9 15.26 51.46 12.75
CA ASP A 9 14.80 50.16 13.24
C ASP A 9 13.27 50.01 13.16
N ALA A 10 12.52 51.09 13.38
CA ALA A 10 11.07 51.07 13.22
C ALA A 10 10.64 50.88 11.75
N LEU A 11 11.35 51.49 10.81
CA LEU A 11 11.08 51.35 9.37
C LEU A 11 11.48 49.97 8.83
N LEU A 12 12.58 49.40 9.31
CA LEU A 12 13.01 48.04 8.98
C LEU A 12 12.00 46.99 9.46
N LYS A 13 11.45 47.17 10.67
CA LYS A 13 10.46 46.24 11.23
C LYS A 13 9.12 46.30 10.50
N ILE A 14 8.64 47.50 10.16
CA ILE A 14 7.44 47.69 9.33
C ILE A 14 7.62 47.09 7.93
N GLY A 15 8.83 47.18 7.36
CA GLY A 15 9.14 46.59 6.06
C GLY A 15 9.16 45.06 6.07
N VAL A 16 9.66 44.42 7.12
CA VAL A 16 9.72 42.95 7.24
C VAL A 16 8.32 42.37 7.51
N ASP A 17 7.55 42.98 8.41
CA ASP A 17 6.19 42.52 8.73
C ASP A 17 5.25 42.65 7.50
N ALA A 18 5.42 43.69 6.69
CA ALA A 18 4.66 43.87 5.44
C ALA A 18 5.00 42.82 4.36
N ILE A 19 6.26 42.40 4.28
CA ILE A 19 6.72 41.37 3.31
C ILE A 19 6.24 39.98 3.73
N GLU A 20 6.21 39.67 5.03
CA GLU A 20 5.66 38.42 5.54
C GLU A 20 4.15 38.32 5.33
N GLU A 21 3.38 39.40 5.59
CA GLU A 21 1.94 39.44 5.31
C GLU A 21 1.62 39.32 3.80
N GLU A 22 2.43 39.92 2.92
CA GLU A 22 2.26 39.77 1.46
C GLU A 22 2.53 38.33 1.01
N SER A 23 3.53 37.65 1.59
CA SER A 23 3.86 36.25 1.26
C SER A 23 2.77 35.27 1.72
N LEU A 24 2.22 35.47 2.92
CA LEU A 24 1.15 34.63 3.46
C LEU A 24 -0.17 34.82 2.69
N ASN A 25 -0.49 36.05 2.30
CA ASN A 25 -1.63 36.32 1.43
C ASN A 25 -1.44 35.75 0.02
N ALA A 26 -0.22 35.77 -0.53
CA ALA A 26 0.08 35.16 -1.83
C ALA A 26 -0.06 33.62 -1.79
N GLU A 27 0.39 32.96 -0.73
CA GLU A 27 0.24 31.51 -0.56
C GLU A 27 -1.23 31.10 -0.33
N GLN A 28 -1.99 31.87 0.46
CA GLN A 28 -3.42 31.62 0.64
C GLN A 28 -4.22 31.82 -0.65
N ASN A 29 -3.93 32.88 -1.41
CA ASN A 29 -4.55 33.11 -2.71
C ASN A 29 -4.19 32.01 -3.73
N ALA A 30 -2.95 31.49 -3.70
CA ALA A 30 -2.53 30.39 -4.56
C ALA A 30 -3.19 29.05 -4.17
N ALA A 31 -3.43 28.81 -2.88
CA ALA A 31 -4.14 27.63 -2.40
C ALA A 31 -5.63 27.67 -2.76
N GLU A 32 -6.28 28.83 -2.62
CA GLU A 32 -7.68 29.02 -3.04
C GLU A 32 -7.85 28.91 -4.56
N ALA A 33 -6.90 29.42 -5.35
CA ALA A 33 -6.92 29.27 -6.80
C ALA A 33 -6.84 27.80 -7.24
N LYS A 34 -5.97 26.99 -6.59
CA LYS A 34 -5.86 25.55 -6.85
C LYS A 34 -7.12 24.78 -6.45
N LEU A 35 -7.75 25.15 -5.34
CA LEU A 35 -9.03 24.54 -4.91
C LEU A 35 -10.16 24.87 -5.90
N ARG A 36 -10.27 26.12 -6.38
CA ARG A 36 -11.23 26.49 -7.41
C ARG A 36 -10.98 25.78 -8.74
N GLU A 37 -9.72 25.60 -9.15
CA GLU A 37 -9.38 24.87 -10.37
C GLU A 37 -9.76 23.37 -10.26
N ILE A 38 -9.58 22.76 -9.09
CA ILE A 38 -10.00 21.38 -8.82
C ILE A 38 -11.53 21.25 -8.81
N GLU A 39 -12.25 22.22 -8.24
CA GLU A 39 -13.72 22.24 -8.26
C GLU A 39 -14.30 22.50 -9.66
N GLU A 40 -13.68 23.36 -10.47
CA GLU A 40 -14.06 23.57 -11.88
C GLU A 40 -13.77 22.33 -12.73
N ARG A 41 -12.64 21.63 -12.53
CA ARG A 41 -12.36 20.36 -13.20
C ARG A 41 -13.39 19.29 -12.83
N ARG A 42 -13.83 19.25 -11.57
CA ARG A 42 -14.92 18.36 -11.14
C ARG A 42 -16.25 18.71 -11.79
N ARG A 43 -16.60 20.00 -11.93
CA ARG A 43 -17.82 20.44 -12.62
C ARG A 43 -17.80 20.15 -14.12
N LYS A 44 -16.66 20.33 -14.79
CA LYS A 44 -16.49 20.01 -16.22
C LYS A 44 -16.53 18.51 -16.52
N MET A 45 -16.23 17.65 -15.55
CA MET A 45 -16.42 16.20 -15.69
C MET A 45 -17.88 15.74 -15.52
N THR A 46 -18.76 16.59 -14.98
CA THR A 46 -20.18 16.26 -14.76
C THR A 46 -21.15 16.82 -15.81
N GLU A 47 -20.68 17.59 -16.80
CA GLU A 47 -21.52 18.09 -17.89
C GLU A 47 -21.12 17.41 -19.23
N LYS A 48 -21.90 16.41 -19.64
CA LYS A 48 -21.90 15.93 -21.04
C LYS A 48 -22.78 16.84 -21.90
N PRO A 49 -22.33 17.30 -23.08
CA PRO A 49 -23.22 17.81 -24.12
C PRO A 49 -23.67 16.69 -25.08
N ASN A 50 -24.91 16.84 -25.54
CA ASN A 50 -25.59 16.02 -26.54
C ASN A 50 -24.88 15.94 -27.91
N GLU A 51 -25.21 14.85 -28.59
CA GLU A 51 -24.93 14.41 -29.96
C GLU A 51 -25.03 15.49 -31.06
N GLU A 52 -24.21 15.39 -32.13
CA GLU A 52 -24.68 14.90 -33.45
C GLU A 52 -23.61 14.95 -34.57
N MET A 53 -23.64 13.89 -35.40
CA MET A 53 -23.27 13.78 -36.83
C MET A 53 -21.81 13.69 -37.33
N ALA A 54 -21.39 12.43 -37.52
CA ALA A 54 -21.06 11.77 -38.80
C ALA A 54 -19.96 12.32 -39.75
N ASN A 55 -18.82 11.59 -39.74
CA ASN A 55 -18.07 10.91 -40.86
C ASN A 55 -17.62 11.72 -42.12
N PRO A 56 -16.56 11.31 -42.88
CA PRO A 56 -15.77 10.08 -42.79
C PRO A 56 -14.24 10.19 -43.02
N ASN A 57 -13.55 9.12 -42.60
CA ASN A 57 -12.41 8.46 -43.27
C ASN A 57 -11.30 9.31 -43.91
N GLU A 58 -10.06 9.17 -43.39
CA GLU A 58 -9.16 8.10 -43.86
C GLU A 58 -7.84 8.03 -43.06
N HIS A 59 -7.47 6.79 -42.72
CA HIS A 59 -6.11 6.24 -42.59
C HIS A 59 -5.32 6.36 -41.26
N ARG A 60 -5.33 5.27 -40.46
CA ARG A 60 -4.29 4.20 -40.37
C ARG A 60 -4.58 3.32 -39.12
N ARG A 61 -4.80 2.00 -39.28
CA ARG A 61 -3.83 0.88 -39.08
C ARG A 61 -3.29 0.86 -37.63
N GLU A 62 -3.36 -0.18 -36.81
CA GLU A 62 -3.39 -1.65 -36.97
C GLU A 62 -3.73 -2.31 -35.62
N ALA A 63 -4.27 -3.53 -35.65
CA ALA A 63 -4.21 -4.59 -34.63
C ALA A 63 -4.81 -4.38 -33.22
N GLN A 64 -6.10 -4.72 -33.06
CA GLN A 64 -6.68 -5.19 -31.78
C GLN A 64 -7.59 -6.41 -32.01
N ILE A 65 -7.61 -7.27 -30.99
CA ILE A 65 -8.00 -8.68 -30.97
C ILE A 65 -9.50 -8.88 -31.25
N GLU A 66 -9.80 -9.85 -32.14
CA GLU A 66 -11.14 -10.27 -32.59
C GLU A 66 -12.02 -10.79 -31.45
N GLY A 67 -13.22 -10.21 -31.33
CA GLY A 67 -14.41 -10.92 -30.90
C GLY A 67 -15.03 -11.66 -32.10
N MET A 68 -15.58 -12.85 -31.86
CA MET A 68 -16.58 -13.43 -32.76
C MET A 68 -17.96 -13.07 -32.22
N ASP A 69 -18.59 -12.09 -32.85
CA ASP A 69 -20.05 -12.04 -32.92
C ASP A 69 -20.51 -13.07 -33.94
N ASN A 70 -21.50 -13.88 -33.57
CA ASN A 70 -22.27 -14.67 -34.52
C ASN A 70 -23.42 -13.79 -35.05
N PRO A 71 -23.47 -13.45 -36.35
CA PRO A 71 -24.49 -12.57 -36.90
C PRO A 71 -25.70 -13.40 -37.35
N GLN A 72 -26.55 -13.80 -36.40
CA GLN A 72 -27.85 -14.37 -36.76
C GLN A 72 -28.86 -14.26 -35.62
N SER A 73 -29.36 -13.05 -35.39
CA SER A 73 -30.75 -12.84 -34.94
C SER A 73 -31.08 -11.35 -34.97
N ASP A 74 -31.55 -10.88 -36.12
CA ASP A 74 -32.54 -9.81 -36.13
C ASP A 74 -33.77 -10.30 -35.36
N THR A 75 -34.06 -9.69 -34.21
CA THR A 75 -35.45 -9.56 -33.77
C THR A 75 -35.64 -8.21 -33.07
N PRO A 76 -36.76 -7.51 -33.31
CA PRO A 76 -36.98 -6.14 -32.84
C PRO A 76 -37.24 -6.11 -31.32
N GLU A 77 -36.83 -5.03 -30.68
CA GLU A 77 -37.24 -4.65 -29.32
C GLU A 77 -38.77 -4.78 -29.19
N GLN A 78 -39.22 -5.70 -28.33
CA GLN A 78 -40.57 -5.66 -27.76
C GLN A 78 -40.52 -4.88 -26.44
N PRO A 79 -41.45 -3.94 -26.20
CA PRO A 79 -41.57 -3.30 -24.91
C PRO A 79 -42.16 -4.31 -23.92
N GLY A 80 -41.32 -4.82 -23.01
CA GLY A 80 -41.74 -5.82 -22.03
C GLY A 80 -40.69 -6.83 -21.59
N ALA A 81 -39.39 -6.57 -21.79
CA ALA A 81 -38.37 -7.37 -21.13
C ALA A 81 -38.40 -7.04 -19.63
N GLU A 82 -38.95 -7.97 -18.83
CA GLU A 82 -38.65 -8.03 -17.40
C GLU A 82 -37.13 -7.97 -17.28
N LEU A 83 -36.59 -6.88 -16.74
CA LEU A 83 -35.20 -6.83 -16.33
C LEU A 83 -35.02 -7.98 -15.36
N ASP A 84 -34.19 -8.96 -15.72
CA ASP A 84 -33.77 -10.01 -14.79
C ASP A 84 -33.35 -9.31 -13.48
N PRO A 85 -33.91 -9.71 -12.33
CA PRO A 85 -33.68 -9.00 -11.09
C PRO A 85 -32.17 -8.96 -10.83
N ILE A 86 -31.62 -7.75 -10.77
CA ILE A 86 -30.19 -7.54 -10.51
C ILE A 86 -29.87 -8.28 -9.20
N PRO A 87 -28.97 -9.28 -9.21
CA PRO A 87 -28.70 -10.06 -8.02
C PRO A 87 -28.05 -9.15 -6.97
N ILE A 88 -28.74 -8.96 -5.85
CA ILE A 88 -28.23 -8.16 -4.74
C ILE A 88 -27.11 -8.95 -4.08
N THR A 89 -25.91 -8.39 -4.14
CA THR A 89 -24.71 -8.96 -3.52
C THR A 89 -24.65 -8.58 -2.03
N ARG A 90 -23.81 -9.28 -1.27
CA ARG A 90 -23.56 -8.96 0.15
C ARG A 90 -22.96 -7.56 0.39
N THR A 91 -22.48 -6.89 -0.65
CA THR A 91 -21.87 -5.55 -0.64
C THR A 91 -22.67 -4.52 -1.44
N TRP A 92 -23.92 -4.84 -1.79
CA TRP A 92 -24.69 -3.99 -2.70
C TRP A 92 -24.90 -2.57 -2.18
N PHE A 93 -25.21 -2.39 -0.88
CA PHE A 93 -25.38 -1.03 -0.34
C PHE A 93 -24.06 -0.26 -0.26
N SER A 94 -22.96 -0.93 0.09
CA SER A 94 -21.65 -0.26 0.15
C SER A 94 -21.15 0.13 -1.24
N GLU A 95 -21.39 -0.69 -2.26
CA GLU A 95 -21.02 -0.41 -3.65
C GLU A 95 -21.84 0.73 -4.26
N ASN A 96 -23.15 0.79 -3.99
CA ASN A 96 -24.05 1.76 -4.60
C ASN A 96 -24.16 3.09 -3.82
N TYR A 97 -24.00 3.05 -2.50
CA TYR A 97 -24.23 4.21 -1.62
C TYR A 97 -23.06 4.55 -0.69
N GLY A 98 -21.96 3.79 -0.74
CA GLY A 98 -20.78 4.04 0.09
C GLY A 98 -20.99 3.81 1.59
N MET A 99 -22.09 3.15 1.99
CA MET A 99 -22.45 2.86 3.37
C MET A 99 -23.18 1.51 3.48
N THR A 100 -23.18 0.88 4.66
CA THR A 100 -23.87 -0.41 4.83
C THR A 100 -25.39 -0.22 4.82
N GLY A 101 -26.15 -1.28 4.49
CA GLY A 101 -27.61 -1.24 4.54
C GLY A 101 -28.16 -0.77 5.90
N ARG A 102 -27.50 -1.16 6.99
CA ARG A 102 -27.80 -0.66 8.33
C ARG A 102 -27.61 0.85 8.45
N GLN A 103 -26.48 1.39 7.99
CA GLN A 103 -26.20 2.82 8.06
C GLN A 103 -27.24 3.63 7.27
N MET A 104 -27.68 3.09 6.12
CA MET A 104 -28.76 3.66 5.33
C MET A 104 -30.10 3.63 6.10
N ALA A 105 -30.47 2.48 6.69
CA ALA A 105 -31.68 2.36 7.48
C ALA A 105 -31.69 3.31 8.70
N ASP A 106 -30.57 3.40 9.43
CA ASP A 106 -30.39 4.31 10.56
C ASP A 106 -30.52 5.78 10.13
N LEU A 107 -30.03 6.14 8.95
CA LEU A 107 -30.13 7.49 8.39
C LEU A 107 -31.60 7.83 8.07
N LEU A 108 -32.34 6.93 7.41
CA LEU A 108 -33.74 7.14 7.05
C LEU A 108 -34.65 7.20 8.28
N ILE A 109 -34.39 6.38 9.30
CA ILE A 109 -35.09 6.45 10.59
C ILE A 109 -34.85 7.81 11.24
N LYS A 110 -33.59 8.29 11.30
CA LYS A 110 -33.25 9.61 11.85
C LYS A 110 -33.86 10.76 11.06
N ALA A 111 -34.00 10.60 9.74
CA ALA A 111 -34.64 11.57 8.86
C ALA A 111 -36.18 11.50 8.90
N ASN A 112 -36.76 10.53 9.63
CA ASN A 112 -38.20 10.24 9.67
C ASN A 112 -38.82 9.96 8.29
N ASP A 113 -38.02 9.44 7.35
CA ASP A 113 -38.49 9.05 6.01
C ASP A 113 -38.85 7.56 5.98
N LEU A 114 -39.98 7.24 6.62
CA LEU A 114 -40.47 5.87 6.76
C LEU A 114 -40.92 5.25 5.43
N LYS A 115 -41.35 6.08 4.46
CA LYS A 115 -41.78 5.61 3.14
C LYS A 115 -40.62 5.03 2.35
N THR A 116 -39.49 5.73 2.35
CA THR A 116 -38.27 5.23 1.70
C THR A 116 -37.71 4.04 2.44
N LEU A 117 -37.78 4.02 3.78
CA LEU A 117 -37.39 2.87 4.59
C LEU A 117 -38.18 1.60 4.23
N ASP A 118 -39.51 1.71 4.10
CA ASP A 118 -40.37 0.60 3.69
C ASP A 118 -40.04 0.12 2.27
N ALA A 119 -39.69 1.04 1.36
CA ALA A 119 -39.31 0.72 0.00
C ALA A 119 -37.96 -0.03 -0.09
N ILE A 120 -36.99 0.28 0.79
CA ILE A 120 -35.67 -0.39 0.78
C ILE A 120 -35.61 -1.65 1.65
N GLN A 121 -36.59 -1.90 2.52
CA GLN A 121 -36.64 -3.10 3.36
C GLN A 121 -36.46 -4.42 2.59
N PRO A 122 -37.12 -4.65 1.44
CA PRO A 122 -36.88 -5.84 0.63
C PRO A 122 -35.42 -5.97 0.18
N LEU A 123 -34.77 -4.86 -0.16
CA LEU A 123 -33.37 -4.82 -0.59
C LEU A 123 -32.42 -5.13 0.58
N LEU A 124 -32.69 -4.57 1.77
CA LEU A 124 -31.95 -4.89 2.99
C LEU A 124 -32.07 -6.37 3.36
N LYS A 125 -33.25 -6.96 3.17
CA LYS A 125 -33.48 -8.39 3.37
C LYS A 125 -32.69 -9.23 2.38
N MET A 126 -32.70 -8.86 1.10
CA MET A 126 -31.94 -9.56 0.05
C MET A 126 -30.41 -9.46 0.29
N GLU A 127 -29.90 -8.32 0.78
CA GLU A 127 -28.48 -8.20 1.17
C GLU A 127 -28.14 -9.16 2.32
N LYS A 128 -28.99 -9.25 3.35
CA LYS A 128 -28.82 -10.22 4.45
C LYS A 128 -28.86 -11.67 3.95
N GLN A 129 -29.75 -11.98 3.01
CA GLN A 129 -29.82 -13.30 2.39
C GLN A 129 -28.53 -13.62 1.63
N ALA A 130 -27.98 -12.66 0.89
CA ALA A 130 -26.70 -12.81 0.19
C ALA A 130 -25.52 -12.96 1.16
N ILE A 131 -25.55 -12.29 2.33
CA ILE A 131 -24.57 -12.51 3.40
C ILE A 131 -24.65 -13.96 3.90
N LEU A 132 -25.85 -14.48 4.17
CA LEU A 132 -26.02 -15.87 4.64
C LEU A 132 -25.60 -16.90 3.57
N ASP A 133 -25.91 -16.66 2.30
CA ASP A 133 -25.56 -17.53 1.18
C ASP A 133 -24.04 -17.72 1.03
N SER A 134 -23.26 -16.71 1.45
CA SER A 134 -21.79 -16.80 1.43
C SER A 134 -21.22 -17.86 2.40
N PHE A 135 -22.01 -18.37 3.35
CA PHE A 135 -21.62 -19.41 4.30
C PHE A 135 -22.10 -20.79 3.85
N VAL A 136 -21.18 -21.67 3.45
CA VAL A 136 -21.52 -22.97 2.86
C VAL A 136 -22.38 -23.83 3.81
N GLY A 137 -23.57 -24.22 3.35
CA GLY A 137 -24.50 -25.06 4.11
C GLY A 137 -25.40 -24.28 5.09
N VAL A 138 -25.39 -22.94 5.03
CA VAL A 138 -26.41 -22.10 5.65
C VAL A 138 -27.45 -21.73 4.58
N SER A 139 -28.74 -21.89 4.90
CA SER A 139 -29.81 -21.52 3.97
C SER A 139 -30.07 -20.01 4.03
N PRO A 140 -30.12 -19.29 2.89
CA PRO A 140 -30.43 -17.86 2.85
C PRO A 140 -31.80 -17.52 3.44
N ASN A 141 -32.74 -18.46 3.45
CA ASN A 141 -34.09 -18.24 3.99
C ASN A 141 -34.12 -18.12 5.52
N LEU A 142 -33.02 -18.47 6.21
CA LEU A 142 -32.93 -18.37 7.66
C LEU A 142 -32.85 -16.92 8.17
N VAL A 143 -32.77 -15.91 7.29
CA VAL A 143 -32.75 -14.49 7.67
C VAL A 143 -33.93 -14.11 8.59
N ASP A 144 -35.11 -14.68 8.36
CA ASP A 144 -36.32 -14.38 9.16
C ASP A 144 -36.41 -15.18 10.46
N GLU A 145 -35.63 -16.26 10.60
CA GLU A 145 -35.71 -17.22 11.71
C GLU A 145 -34.58 -17.05 12.74
N LEU A 146 -33.46 -16.46 12.33
CA LEU A 146 -32.31 -16.25 13.19
C LEU A 146 -32.47 -14.95 14.02
N PRO A 147 -32.11 -14.95 15.31
CA PRO A 147 -32.22 -13.80 16.21
C PRO A 147 -31.04 -12.83 16.02
N LEU A 148 -30.73 -12.51 14.77
CA LEU A 148 -29.58 -11.68 14.40
C LEU A 148 -30.01 -10.22 14.28
N THR A 149 -29.21 -9.34 14.86
CA THR A 149 -29.35 -7.89 14.68
C THR A 149 -28.61 -7.44 13.41
N ASP A 150 -28.89 -6.23 12.94
CA ASP A 150 -28.16 -5.65 11.80
C ASP A 150 -26.64 -5.57 12.04
N LEU A 151 -26.21 -5.37 13.29
CA LEU A 151 -24.80 -5.39 13.68
C LEU A 151 -24.18 -6.79 13.50
N ASP A 152 -24.93 -7.86 13.74
CA ASP A 152 -24.44 -9.22 13.57
C ASP A 152 -24.24 -9.52 12.07
N TYR A 153 -25.15 -9.07 11.21
CA TYR A 153 -25.01 -9.18 9.76
C TYR A 153 -23.84 -8.37 9.21
N ASP A 154 -23.63 -7.13 9.68
CA ASP A 154 -22.44 -6.33 9.35
C ASP A 154 -21.16 -7.07 9.75
N SER A 155 -21.15 -7.68 10.94
CA SER A 155 -20.01 -8.44 11.45
C SER A 155 -19.75 -9.71 10.64
N LEU A 156 -20.81 -10.43 10.25
CA LEU A 156 -20.74 -11.60 9.37
C LEU A 156 -20.20 -11.23 7.99
N ASN A 157 -20.60 -10.08 7.46
CA ASN A 157 -20.12 -9.61 6.16
C ASN A 157 -18.63 -9.24 6.22
N LEU A 158 -18.25 -8.44 7.22
CA LEU A 158 -16.89 -7.93 7.40
C LEU A 158 -15.88 -9.02 7.80
N TYR A 159 -16.33 -10.01 8.57
CA TYR A 159 -15.48 -11.08 9.11
C TYR A 159 -15.94 -12.48 8.67
N SER A 160 -16.43 -12.60 7.43
CA SER A 160 -17.02 -13.84 6.89
C SER A 160 -16.14 -15.08 7.08
N ASP A 161 -14.85 -15.01 6.73
CA ASP A 161 -13.91 -16.13 6.92
C ASP A 161 -13.72 -16.54 8.39
N ARG A 162 -13.75 -15.57 9.31
CA ARG A 162 -13.48 -15.77 10.75
C ARG A 162 -14.71 -16.29 11.49
N LEU A 163 -15.89 -15.81 11.10
CA LEU A 163 -17.16 -16.19 11.70
C LEU A 163 -17.75 -17.44 11.06
N ASP A 164 -17.22 -17.94 9.95
CA ASP A 164 -17.76 -19.10 9.23
C ASP A 164 -18.08 -20.31 10.12
N LEU A 165 -17.06 -20.89 10.77
CA LEU A 165 -17.28 -22.06 11.62
C LEU A 165 -18.10 -21.77 12.89
N PRO A 166 -17.85 -20.68 13.65
CA PRO A 166 -18.69 -20.30 14.78
C PRO A 166 -20.15 -20.05 14.39
N PHE A 167 -20.38 -19.41 13.26
CA PHE A 167 -21.71 -19.07 12.76
C PHE A 167 -22.46 -20.32 12.29
N ARG A 168 -21.82 -21.22 11.54
CA ARG A 168 -22.43 -22.51 11.18
C ARG A 168 -22.79 -23.34 12.39
N ARG A 169 -21.96 -23.31 13.45
CA ARG A 169 -22.27 -23.98 14.73
C ARG A 169 -23.48 -23.34 15.41
N PHE A 170 -23.55 -22.01 15.41
CA PHE A 170 -24.70 -21.28 15.92
C PHE A 170 -25.98 -21.66 15.15
N VAL A 171 -25.97 -21.57 13.82
CA VAL A 171 -27.12 -21.91 12.96
C VAL A 171 -27.57 -23.36 13.17
N LYS A 172 -26.63 -24.29 13.25
CA LYS A 172 -26.93 -25.70 13.53
C LYS A 172 -27.58 -25.87 14.90
N SER A 173 -26.98 -25.30 15.95
CA SER A 173 -27.54 -25.37 17.30
C SER A 173 -28.91 -24.69 17.39
N TRP A 174 -29.12 -23.57 16.69
CA TRP A 174 -30.37 -22.83 16.67
C TRP A 174 -31.51 -23.63 16.00
N THR A 175 -31.21 -24.27 14.88
CA THR A 175 -32.18 -25.06 14.09
C THR A 175 -32.48 -26.42 14.70
N SER A 176 -31.55 -27.00 15.47
CA SER A 176 -31.70 -28.35 16.04
C SER A 176 -32.15 -28.39 17.51
N SER A 177 -32.33 -27.26 18.18
CA SER A 177 -32.64 -27.19 19.62
C SER A 177 -34.06 -26.72 19.92
N ASP A 178 -34.51 -27.03 21.13
CA ASP A 178 -35.70 -26.47 21.76
C ASP A 178 -35.47 -25.02 22.22
N ASP A 179 -36.50 -24.37 22.77
CA ASP A 179 -36.45 -22.94 23.12
C ASP A 179 -35.34 -22.61 24.13
N ALA A 180 -35.05 -23.51 25.08
CA ALA A 180 -33.96 -23.36 26.02
C ALA A 180 -32.58 -23.46 25.34
N GLY A 181 -32.39 -24.44 24.44
CA GLY A 181 -31.14 -24.57 23.69
C GLY A 181 -30.92 -23.42 22.68
N LYS A 182 -32.00 -22.82 22.17
CA LYS A 182 -31.94 -21.61 21.34
C LYS A 182 -31.41 -20.41 22.14
N GLU A 183 -31.92 -20.18 23.35
CA GLU A 183 -31.45 -19.08 24.22
C GLU A 183 -29.93 -19.21 24.54
N ASP A 184 -29.46 -20.43 24.81
CA ASP A 184 -28.05 -20.70 25.07
C ASP A 184 -27.17 -20.53 23.81
N ALA A 185 -27.69 -20.95 22.64
CA ALA A 185 -27.02 -20.73 21.37
C ALA A 185 -26.86 -19.23 21.08
N GLU A 186 -27.91 -18.43 21.32
CA GLU A 186 -27.88 -16.97 21.15
C GLU A 186 -26.88 -16.30 22.10
N LYS A 187 -26.89 -16.66 23.39
CA LYS A 187 -25.91 -16.13 24.36
C LYS A 187 -24.47 -16.43 23.94
N THR A 188 -24.23 -17.66 23.47
CA THR A 188 -22.91 -18.10 23.00
C THR A 188 -22.48 -17.33 21.74
N TRP A 189 -23.42 -17.13 20.81
CA TRP A 189 -23.21 -16.35 19.59
C TRP A 189 -22.84 -14.90 19.90
N ARG A 190 -23.64 -14.20 20.72
CA ARG A 190 -23.38 -12.82 21.13
C ARG A 190 -22.03 -12.67 21.83
N SER A 191 -21.65 -13.62 22.70
CA SER A 191 -20.32 -13.64 23.32
C SER A 191 -19.18 -13.80 22.30
N THR A 192 -19.42 -14.54 21.21
CA THR A 192 -18.45 -14.78 20.15
C THR A 192 -18.30 -13.54 19.25
N ILE A 193 -19.42 -12.91 18.86
CA ILE A 193 -19.44 -11.62 18.17
C ILE A 193 -18.68 -10.58 18.99
N ASP A 194 -19.01 -10.44 20.29
CA ASP A 194 -18.34 -9.52 21.21
C ASP A 194 -16.84 -9.75 21.31
N LYS A 195 -16.36 -11.00 21.36
CA LYS A 195 -14.91 -11.29 21.38
C LYS A 195 -14.24 -11.00 20.04
N SER A 196 -14.99 -11.13 18.95
CA SER A 196 -14.46 -10.91 17.61
C SER A 196 -14.27 -9.43 17.29
N SER A 197 -15.13 -8.56 17.86
CA SER A 197 -15.17 -7.10 17.67
C SER A 197 -14.32 -6.29 18.66
N ARG A 198 -13.72 -6.92 19.68
CA ARG A 198 -13.17 -6.26 20.89
C ARG A 198 -11.67 -6.00 20.93
N LEU A 199 -10.92 -5.95 19.83
CA LEU A 199 -9.53 -5.49 19.93
C LEU A 199 -9.53 -3.99 20.25
N SER A 200 -9.22 -3.66 21.51
CA SER A 200 -9.04 -2.27 21.93
C SER A 200 -7.88 -1.63 21.17
N GLN A 201 -7.89 -0.30 21.01
CA GLN A 201 -6.81 0.42 20.35
C GLN A 201 -5.43 0.07 20.94
N ARG A 202 -5.38 -0.18 22.25
CA ARG A 202 -4.16 -0.63 22.95
C ARG A 202 -3.69 -2.00 22.46
N GLU A 203 -4.58 -2.99 22.39
CA GLU A 203 -4.24 -4.35 21.97
C GLU A 203 -3.83 -4.40 20.49
N GLN A 204 -4.48 -3.60 19.65
CA GLN A 204 -4.05 -3.40 18.26
C GLN A 204 -2.62 -2.84 18.21
N ASN A 205 -2.34 -1.77 18.94
CA ASN A 205 -1.00 -1.18 19.00
C ASN A 205 0.07 -2.18 19.50
N ILE A 206 -0.28 -3.05 20.46
CA ILE A 206 0.60 -4.10 20.96
C ILE A 206 0.92 -5.09 19.83
N LEU A 207 -0.09 -5.60 19.13
CA LEU A 207 0.07 -6.59 18.06
C LEU A 207 0.80 -6.02 16.84
N THR A 208 0.47 -4.80 16.41
CA THR A 208 1.19 -4.09 15.34
C THR A 208 2.67 -3.96 15.66
N LYS A 209 2.99 -3.59 16.92
CA LYS A 209 4.38 -3.44 17.35
C LYS A 209 5.10 -4.80 17.43
N CYS A 210 4.41 -5.85 17.88
CA CYS A 210 4.95 -7.20 17.83
C CYS A 210 5.28 -7.63 16.39
N ALA A 211 4.36 -7.42 15.44
CA ALA A 211 4.59 -7.75 14.03
C ALA A 211 5.78 -6.99 13.45
N GLY A 212 5.88 -5.67 13.68
CA GLY A 212 7.02 -4.87 13.22
C GLY A 212 8.37 -5.40 13.75
N ILE A 213 8.45 -5.72 15.03
CA ILE A 213 9.68 -6.27 15.63
C ILE A 213 10.01 -7.65 15.04
N LEU A 214 9.01 -8.52 14.83
CA LEU A 214 9.20 -9.83 14.23
C LEU A 214 9.63 -9.75 12.75
N ILE A 215 9.14 -8.76 12.00
CA ILE A 215 9.59 -8.48 10.63
C ILE A 215 11.08 -8.09 10.64
N GLU A 216 11.48 -7.19 11.54
CA GLU A 216 12.85 -6.69 11.61
C GLU A 216 13.86 -7.71 12.15
N ARG A 217 13.45 -8.58 13.07
CA ARG A 217 14.36 -9.42 13.88
C ARG A 217 14.16 -10.91 13.66
N GLY A 218 13.13 -11.32 12.93
CA GLY A 218 12.74 -12.70 12.74
C GLY A 218 12.05 -13.30 13.98
N ALA A 219 12.11 -14.63 14.08
CA ALA A 219 11.38 -15.38 15.10
C ALA A 219 11.82 -15.06 16.54
N LEU A 220 10.88 -14.61 17.38
CA LEU A 220 11.12 -14.27 18.78
C LEU A 220 10.03 -14.81 19.71
N ASN A 221 10.37 -15.00 20.98
CA ASN A 221 9.39 -15.32 22.02
C ASN A 221 8.79 -14.05 22.64
N ALA A 222 7.66 -14.19 23.35
CA ALA A 222 6.95 -13.06 23.96
C ALA A 222 7.77 -12.27 25.00
N GLN A 223 8.73 -12.91 25.69
CA GLN A 223 9.59 -12.24 26.66
C GLN A 223 10.60 -11.33 25.94
N THR A 224 11.13 -11.78 24.81
CA THR A 224 12.05 -11.02 23.98
C THR A 224 11.33 -9.87 23.26
N LEU A 225 10.10 -10.08 22.78
CA LEU A 225 9.26 -9.00 22.22
C LEU A 225 9.03 -7.86 23.22
N ARG A 226 8.78 -8.21 24.50
CA ARG A 226 8.70 -7.21 25.57
C ARG A 226 9.99 -6.42 25.75
N SER A 227 11.16 -7.09 25.73
CA SER A 227 12.45 -6.38 25.87
C SER A 227 12.74 -5.41 24.72
N TYR A 228 12.13 -5.61 23.55
CA TYR A 228 12.20 -4.69 22.41
C TYR A 228 11.14 -3.57 22.45
N GLY A 229 10.53 -3.34 23.61
CA GLY A 229 9.71 -2.15 23.85
C GLY A 229 8.23 -2.32 23.53
N VAL A 230 7.71 -3.54 23.41
CA VAL A 230 6.26 -3.79 23.41
C VAL A 230 5.72 -3.51 24.81
N SER A 231 4.83 -2.53 24.93
CA SER A 231 4.27 -2.04 26.20
C SER A 231 3.19 -2.96 26.79
N ALA A 232 3.52 -4.24 26.97
CA ALA A 232 2.62 -5.26 27.51
C ALA A 232 3.41 -6.33 28.28
N SER A 233 2.72 -7.11 29.13
CA SER A 233 3.36 -8.25 29.80
C SER A 233 3.60 -9.39 28.81
N ALA A 234 4.61 -10.24 29.04
CA ALA A 234 4.89 -11.38 28.15
C ALA A 234 3.69 -12.36 28.06
N ALA A 235 2.91 -12.48 29.13
CA ALA A 235 1.69 -13.29 29.16
C ALA A 235 0.58 -12.67 28.27
N GLU A 236 0.38 -11.36 28.36
CA GLU A 236 -0.56 -10.59 27.54
C GLU A 236 -0.19 -10.67 26.05
N ILE A 237 1.09 -10.43 25.72
CA ILE A 237 1.62 -10.57 24.34
C ILE A 237 1.36 -11.99 23.81
N SER A 238 1.70 -13.02 24.60
CA SER A 238 1.48 -14.41 24.19
C SER A 238 0.00 -14.73 24.00
N SER A 239 -0.88 -14.19 24.84
CA SER A 239 -2.32 -14.42 24.72
C SER A 239 -2.88 -13.73 23.49
N LEU A 240 -2.53 -12.46 23.27
CA LEU A 240 -2.96 -11.66 22.13
C LEU A 240 -2.48 -12.26 20.80
N ILE A 241 -1.21 -12.70 20.71
CA ILE A 241 -0.70 -13.35 19.51
C ILE A 241 -1.44 -14.68 19.26
N LYS A 242 -1.74 -15.46 20.30
CA LYS A 242 -2.51 -16.70 20.15
C LYS A 242 -3.95 -16.46 19.68
N SER A 243 -4.61 -15.41 20.17
CA SER A 243 -6.01 -15.14 19.85
C SER A 243 -6.21 -14.29 18.59
N HIS A 244 -5.25 -13.44 18.25
CA HIS A 244 -5.36 -12.40 17.21
C HIS A 244 -4.10 -12.23 16.35
N GLY A 245 -3.03 -13.00 16.57
CA GLY A 245 -1.78 -12.88 15.82
C GLY A 245 -1.95 -13.05 14.32
N PHE A 246 -2.93 -13.86 13.89
CA PHE A 246 -3.28 -14.06 12.48
C PHE A 246 -3.68 -12.76 11.76
N LEU A 247 -4.26 -11.77 12.46
CA LEU A 247 -4.62 -10.48 11.87
C LEU A 247 -3.40 -9.64 11.49
N PHE A 248 -2.24 -10.03 12.00
CA PHE A 248 -0.96 -9.35 11.79
C PHE A 248 0.07 -10.33 11.21
N ASP A 249 -0.40 -11.43 10.60
CA ASP A 249 0.40 -12.51 10.03
C ASP A 249 1.38 -13.18 11.00
N ILE A 250 1.19 -13.02 12.32
CA ILE A 250 2.05 -13.62 13.33
C ILE A 250 1.67 -15.10 13.52
N ILE A 251 2.60 -15.99 13.17
CA ILE A 251 2.50 -17.44 13.27
C ILE A 251 3.40 -17.98 14.39
N SER A 252 3.06 -19.14 14.93
CA SER A 252 3.97 -19.86 15.83
C SER A 252 4.91 -20.77 15.03
N VAL A 253 6.21 -20.67 15.28
CA VAL A 253 7.25 -21.36 14.48
C VAL A 253 8.01 -22.44 15.25
N GLY A 254 7.72 -22.66 16.54
CA GLY A 254 8.33 -23.75 17.29
C GLY A 254 8.08 -23.75 18.80
N GLN A 255 8.17 -24.93 19.40
CA GLN A 255 8.19 -25.17 20.85
C GLN A 255 9.56 -25.70 21.26
N PHE A 256 10.28 -24.99 22.13
CA PHE A 256 11.48 -25.55 22.75
C PHE A 256 11.14 -26.52 23.90
N SER A 257 11.95 -27.57 24.05
CA SER A 257 11.84 -28.58 25.10
C SER A 257 11.89 -27.97 26.51
N LYS A 258 11.12 -28.56 27.43
CA LYS A 258 10.87 -28.12 28.81
C LYS A 258 12.12 -27.92 29.68
N SER A 259 13.30 -28.37 29.26
CA SER A 259 14.54 -28.32 30.06
C SER A 259 15.35 -27.01 29.90
N VAL A 260 15.08 -26.19 28.89
CA VAL A 260 15.73 -24.88 28.69
C VAL A 260 14.63 -23.83 28.62
N GLY A 261 14.04 -23.53 29.77
CA GLY A 261 12.78 -22.78 29.87
C GLY A 261 12.81 -21.43 29.15
N ARG A 262 12.09 -21.33 28.01
CA ARG A 262 11.60 -20.13 27.28
C ARG A 262 11.21 -20.61 25.87
N GLY A 263 10.01 -21.13 25.66
CA GLY A 263 8.81 -20.31 25.49
C GLY A 263 8.45 -20.32 24.00
N LEU A 264 7.19 -20.52 23.66
CA LEU A 264 6.69 -20.55 22.27
C LEU A 264 7.28 -19.39 21.44
N PHE A 265 7.85 -19.70 20.28
CA PHE A 265 8.35 -18.69 19.35
C PHE A 265 7.29 -18.31 18.34
N TYR A 266 7.30 -17.03 17.97
CA TYR A 266 6.43 -16.43 16.99
C TYR A 266 7.28 -15.79 15.90
N ASP A 267 6.80 -15.83 14.67
CA ASP A 267 7.39 -15.16 13.51
C ASP A 267 6.25 -14.61 12.66
N VAL A 268 6.56 -13.80 11.65
CA VAL A 268 5.55 -13.39 10.65
C VAL A 268 5.54 -14.36 9.49
N LYS A 269 4.36 -14.72 8.99
CA LYS A 269 4.18 -15.53 7.80
C LYS A 269 4.77 -14.76 6.61
N ARG A 270 5.94 -15.20 6.16
CA ARG A 270 6.60 -14.63 4.99
C ARG A 270 5.94 -15.22 3.75
N HIS A 271 5.21 -14.39 3.03
CA HIS A 271 4.77 -14.74 1.69
C HIS A 271 5.95 -14.55 0.74
N HIS A 272 6.22 -15.55 -0.09
CA HIS A 272 7.15 -15.38 -1.21
C HIS A 272 6.59 -14.26 -2.08
N ILE A 273 7.30 -13.14 -2.14
CA ILE A 273 6.99 -12.09 -3.09
C ILE A 273 7.41 -12.64 -4.45
N LEU A 274 6.46 -12.75 -5.37
CA LEU A 274 6.75 -13.05 -6.76
C LEU A 274 7.00 -11.72 -7.44
N LEU A 275 8.26 -11.48 -7.79
CA LEU A 275 8.66 -10.25 -8.44
C LEU A 275 8.72 -10.53 -9.95
N LYS A 276 7.61 -10.26 -10.62
CA LYS A 276 7.53 -10.36 -12.07
C LYS A 276 8.33 -9.19 -12.67
N ASP A 277 9.29 -9.50 -13.54
CA ASP A 277 10.13 -8.52 -14.26
C ASP A 277 11.01 -7.67 -13.30
N ALA A 278 11.99 -8.34 -12.67
CA ALA A 278 12.92 -7.72 -11.70
C ALA A 278 13.79 -6.60 -12.28
N ASP A 279 14.05 -6.68 -13.58
CA ASP A 279 14.71 -5.65 -14.38
C ASP A 279 13.92 -4.32 -14.37
N GLN A 280 12.65 -4.36 -14.78
CA GLN A 280 11.78 -3.19 -14.84
C GLN A 280 11.46 -2.63 -13.45
N PHE A 281 11.29 -3.52 -12.46
CA PHE A 281 11.09 -3.12 -11.08
C PHE A 281 12.28 -2.32 -10.54
N LEU A 282 13.51 -2.83 -10.70
CA LEU A 282 14.71 -2.12 -10.28
C LEU A 282 14.88 -0.81 -11.03
N ALA A 283 14.67 -0.81 -12.35
CA ALA A 283 14.77 0.39 -13.18
C ALA A 283 13.80 1.48 -12.71
N GLY A 284 12.53 1.13 -12.51
CA GLY A 284 11.52 2.07 -12.03
C GLY A 284 11.83 2.62 -10.64
N LEU A 285 12.43 1.81 -9.77
CA LEU A 285 12.85 2.28 -8.45
C LEU A 285 14.12 3.16 -8.48
N ILE A 286 15.04 2.89 -9.41
CA ILE A 286 16.22 3.72 -9.63
C ILE A 286 15.80 5.09 -10.18
N ASP A 287 14.93 5.13 -11.20
CA ASP A 287 14.38 6.35 -11.77
C ASP A 287 13.60 7.18 -10.72
N ASN A 288 12.87 6.50 -9.81
CA ASN A 288 12.09 7.17 -8.76
C ASN A 288 12.91 7.50 -7.50
N GLY A 289 14.11 8.04 -7.70
CA GLY A 289 14.94 8.60 -6.63
C GLY A 289 15.90 7.61 -6.00
N GLY A 290 16.30 6.58 -6.74
CA GLY A 290 17.51 5.82 -6.47
C GLY A 290 18.77 6.67 -6.63
N ARG A 291 19.84 6.28 -5.94
CA ARG A 291 21.14 6.96 -6.03
C ARG A 291 22.25 5.94 -6.17
N VAL A 292 22.99 6.03 -7.27
CA VAL A 292 24.18 5.22 -7.48
C VAL A 292 25.41 6.00 -7.00
N LYS A 293 26.21 5.41 -6.11
CA LYS A 293 27.36 6.07 -5.50
C LYS A 293 28.48 5.08 -5.19
N LEU A 294 29.65 5.63 -4.88
CA LEU A 294 30.74 4.90 -4.23
C LEU A 294 30.68 5.23 -2.73
N ASP A 295 30.78 4.23 -1.87
CA ASP A 295 30.98 4.44 -0.44
C ASP A 295 32.39 5.00 -0.16
N SER A 296 32.65 5.43 1.07
CA SER A 296 33.95 5.89 1.58
C SER A 296 35.13 4.96 1.30
N ARG A 297 34.86 3.67 1.05
CA ARG A 297 35.86 2.65 0.69
C ARG A 297 35.97 2.40 -0.83
N LEU A 298 35.36 3.26 -1.64
CA LEU A 298 35.24 3.11 -3.09
C LEU A 298 34.48 1.85 -3.53
N ILE A 299 33.57 1.36 -2.68
CA ILE A 299 32.70 0.22 -2.98
C ILE A 299 31.42 0.78 -3.63
N PRO A 300 31.01 0.29 -4.80
CA PRO A 300 29.81 0.73 -5.48
C PRO A 300 28.56 0.33 -4.67
N ARG A 301 27.57 1.23 -4.70
CA ARG A 301 26.35 1.10 -3.93
C ARG A 301 25.19 1.78 -4.65
N ILE A 302 24.04 1.11 -4.68
CA ILE A 302 22.77 1.69 -5.10
C ILE A 302 21.88 1.84 -3.86
N ASP A 303 21.52 3.07 -3.53
CA ASP A 303 20.53 3.38 -2.50
C ASP A 303 19.19 3.64 -3.15
N ILE A 304 18.21 2.78 -2.88
CA ILE A 304 16.87 2.86 -3.44
C ILE A 304 15.89 3.28 -2.35
N LYS A 305 15.12 4.33 -2.59
CA LYS A 305 14.04 4.73 -1.68
C LYS A 305 12.87 3.75 -1.82
N PHE A 306 12.68 2.90 -0.82
CA PHE A 306 11.63 1.90 -0.82
C PHE A 306 11.10 1.66 0.60
N ASN A 307 10.18 2.52 1.04
CA ASN A 307 9.66 2.51 2.41
C ASN A 307 8.42 1.63 2.51
N ALA A 308 8.62 0.33 2.40
CA ALA A 308 7.54 -0.65 2.58
C ALA A 308 7.85 -1.53 3.81
N PRO A 309 6.87 -1.85 4.68
CA PRO A 309 7.08 -2.75 5.82
C PRO A 309 7.60 -4.13 5.41
N ASN A 310 7.26 -4.56 4.19
CA ASN A 310 7.71 -5.81 3.58
C ASN A 310 8.98 -5.66 2.71
N ALA A 311 9.70 -4.53 2.78
CA ALA A 311 10.96 -4.34 2.05
C ALA A 311 11.98 -5.48 2.23
N PRO A 312 12.15 -6.10 3.42
CA PRO A 312 13.02 -7.27 3.57
C PRO A 312 12.66 -8.44 2.62
N TRP A 313 11.38 -8.62 2.31
CA TRP A 313 10.92 -9.73 1.45
C TRP A 313 11.22 -9.46 -0.03
N TYR A 314 11.13 -8.19 -0.46
CA TYR A 314 11.59 -7.78 -1.80
C TYR A 314 13.10 -7.99 -1.93
N VAL A 315 13.85 -7.71 -0.86
CA VAL A 315 15.29 -7.95 -0.82
C VAL A 315 15.61 -9.44 -0.97
N ASP A 316 14.96 -10.31 -0.19
CA ASP A 316 15.17 -11.75 -0.29
C ASP A 316 14.88 -12.26 -1.72
N THR A 317 13.80 -11.78 -2.34
CA THR A 317 13.44 -12.12 -3.71
C THR A 317 14.48 -11.61 -4.72
N LEU A 318 14.92 -10.35 -4.59
CA LEU A 318 15.95 -9.77 -5.45
C LEU A 318 17.30 -10.51 -5.33
N LYS A 319 17.65 -11.00 -4.14
CA LYS A 319 18.84 -11.82 -3.94
C LYS A 319 18.77 -13.12 -4.72
N GLU A 320 17.61 -13.78 -4.69
CA GLU A 320 17.36 -15.03 -5.42
C GLU A 320 17.41 -14.78 -6.94
N GLU A 321 16.71 -13.76 -7.44
CA GLU A 321 16.65 -13.41 -8.87
C GLU A 321 18.02 -13.01 -9.43
N LEU A 322 18.77 -12.19 -8.69
CA LEU A 322 20.10 -11.73 -9.11
C LEU A 322 21.21 -12.75 -8.78
N GLY A 323 20.93 -13.74 -7.92
CA GLY A 323 21.93 -14.67 -7.39
C GLY A 323 23.08 -13.94 -6.68
N VAL A 324 22.75 -13.04 -5.75
CA VAL A 324 23.72 -12.26 -4.94
C VAL A 324 23.23 -12.08 -3.51
N GLU A 325 24.16 -11.95 -2.56
CA GLU A 325 23.82 -11.80 -1.13
C GLU A 325 23.85 -10.37 -0.61
N ASN A 326 24.55 -9.46 -1.31
CA ASN A 326 24.81 -8.10 -0.83
C ASN A 326 23.67 -7.13 -1.18
N ILE A 327 22.45 -7.53 -0.85
CA ILE A 327 21.26 -6.70 -0.91
C ILE A 327 20.66 -6.69 0.49
N SER A 328 20.31 -5.51 1.00
CA SER A 328 19.77 -5.36 2.34
C SER A 328 18.63 -4.35 2.39
N ALA A 329 17.69 -4.58 3.30
CA ALA A 329 16.67 -3.60 3.62
C ALA A 329 17.20 -2.72 4.76
N SER A 330 17.24 -1.42 4.53
CA SER A 330 17.52 -0.41 5.55
C SER A 330 16.26 0.39 5.84
N GLY A 331 16.18 1.07 6.99
CA GLY A 331 15.03 1.93 7.32
C GLY A 331 14.79 3.10 6.36
N ARG A 332 15.67 3.30 5.35
CA ARG A 332 15.52 4.30 4.28
C ARG A 332 15.19 3.68 2.91
N GLY A 333 15.11 2.36 2.83
CA GLY A 333 14.81 1.60 1.61
C GLY A 333 15.79 0.46 1.33
N ILE A 334 15.86 0.04 0.08
CA ILE A 334 16.69 -1.10 -0.38
C ILE A 334 18.10 -0.60 -0.70
N VAL A 335 19.10 -1.37 -0.29
CA VAL A 335 20.51 -1.06 -0.50
C VAL A 335 21.18 -2.23 -1.19
N ILE A 336 21.79 -1.99 -2.35
CA ILE A 336 22.57 -2.96 -3.12
C ILE A 336 24.04 -2.53 -3.03
N GLU A 337 24.92 -3.40 -2.54
CA GLU A 337 26.33 -3.05 -2.26
C GLU A 337 27.33 -4.04 -2.87
N GLY A 338 28.45 -3.50 -3.33
CA GLY A 338 29.57 -4.28 -3.84
C GLY A 338 29.49 -4.55 -5.34
N ASP A 339 30.66 -4.70 -5.93
CA ASP A 339 30.87 -4.73 -7.38
C ASP A 339 29.95 -5.74 -8.09
N VAL A 340 29.88 -6.96 -7.56
CA VAL A 340 29.11 -8.05 -8.17
C VAL A 340 27.60 -7.77 -8.12
N ALA A 341 27.09 -7.28 -6.99
CA ALA A 341 25.66 -7.06 -6.81
C ALA A 341 25.19 -5.83 -7.58
N VAL A 342 25.96 -4.74 -7.53
CA VAL A 342 25.65 -3.51 -8.28
C VAL A 342 25.75 -3.76 -9.78
N LYS A 343 26.79 -4.46 -10.25
CA LYS A 343 26.91 -4.80 -11.66
C LYS A 343 25.71 -5.60 -12.16
N LYS A 344 25.36 -6.71 -11.49
CA LYS A 344 24.23 -7.53 -11.91
C LYS A 344 22.90 -6.78 -11.88
N ALA A 345 22.67 -5.93 -10.87
CA ALA A 345 21.47 -5.11 -10.80
C ALA A 345 21.38 -4.16 -12.00
N LEU A 346 22.49 -3.48 -12.32
CA LEU A 346 22.60 -2.57 -13.44
C LEU A 346 22.49 -3.29 -14.80
N ASP A 347 23.15 -4.43 -14.98
CA ASP A 347 23.13 -5.21 -16.22
C ASP A 347 21.68 -5.54 -16.66
N ILE A 348 20.80 -5.85 -15.70
CA ILE A 348 19.40 -6.15 -16.00
C ILE A 348 18.53 -4.90 -16.07
N SER A 349 18.79 -3.86 -15.27
CA SER A 349 17.90 -2.71 -15.16
C SER A 349 18.20 -1.59 -16.16
N LEU A 350 19.46 -1.41 -16.57
CA LEU A 350 19.89 -0.31 -17.46
C LEU A 350 19.02 -0.12 -18.71
N PRO A 351 18.61 -1.20 -19.43
CA PRO A 351 17.80 -1.04 -20.64
C PRO A 351 16.45 -0.34 -20.42
N TYR A 352 15.98 -0.28 -19.17
CA TYR A 352 14.67 0.26 -18.80
C TYR A 352 14.76 1.54 -17.96
N ILE A 353 15.96 2.02 -17.65
CA ILE A 353 16.20 3.26 -16.90
C ILE A 353 16.07 4.45 -17.86
N SER A 354 15.26 5.43 -17.47
CA SER A 354 14.98 6.63 -18.28
C SER A 354 16.11 7.65 -18.18
N ASP A 355 16.74 7.78 -17.00
CA ASP A 355 17.89 8.67 -16.75
C ASP A 355 19.17 7.85 -16.47
N ASN A 356 20.01 7.72 -17.49
CA ASN A 356 21.02 6.66 -17.53
C ASN A 356 22.46 7.14 -17.25
N GLU A 357 22.75 8.44 -17.16
CA GLU A 357 24.15 8.90 -17.19
C GLU A 357 24.99 8.35 -16.02
N GLU A 358 24.47 8.43 -14.79
CA GLU A 358 25.19 7.94 -13.60
C GLU A 358 25.25 6.40 -13.54
N CYS A 359 24.18 5.74 -13.97
CA CYS A 359 24.07 4.28 -13.98
C CYS A 359 24.99 3.66 -15.04
N ALA A 360 25.01 4.23 -16.24
CA ALA A 360 25.90 3.84 -17.34
C ALA A 360 27.37 4.08 -17.00
N LEU A 361 27.70 5.21 -16.37
CA LEU A 361 29.07 5.49 -15.91
C LEU A 361 29.58 4.45 -14.93
N ILE A 362 28.77 4.08 -13.92
CA ILE A 362 29.16 3.03 -12.98
C ILE A 362 29.20 1.65 -13.64
N ALA A 363 28.24 1.32 -14.52
CA ALA A 363 28.23 0.02 -15.19
C ALA A 363 29.52 -0.18 -15.99
N LYS A 364 29.94 0.81 -16.78
CA LYS A 364 31.21 0.80 -17.53
C LYS A 364 32.43 0.74 -16.61
N ALA A 365 32.42 1.51 -15.52
CA ALA A 365 33.50 1.45 -14.53
C ALA A 365 33.66 0.03 -13.94
N LEU A 366 32.55 -0.69 -13.72
CA LEU A 366 32.54 -2.07 -13.24
C LEU A 366 32.88 -3.11 -14.31
N GLU A 367 32.87 -2.73 -15.59
CA GLU A 367 33.45 -3.50 -16.69
C GLU A 367 34.96 -3.28 -16.85
N GLY A 368 35.53 -2.32 -16.13
CA GLY A 368 36.96 -2.00 -16.14
C GLY A 368 37.31 -0.75 -16.94
N ASP A 369 36.33 0.04 -17.38
CA ASP A 369 36.56 1.34 -18.02
C ASP A 369 37.09 2.35 -16.99
N ARG A 370 38.39 2.61 -17.08
CA ARG A 370 39.11 3.52 -16.18
C ARG A 370 38.66 4.97 -16.36
N ASP A 371 38.29 5.36 -17.57
CA ASP A 371 37.88 6.72 -17.88
C ASP A 371 36.49 7.00 -17.32
N ALA A 372 35.57 6.04 -17.44
CA ALA A 372 34.26 6.10 -16.79
C ALA A 372 34.37 6.19 -15.26
N LEU A 373 35.29 5.43 -14.64
CA LEU A 373 35.55 5.50 -13.20
C LEU A 373 36.06 6.90 -12.78
N ILE A 374 36.97 7.49 -13.56
CA ILE A 374 37.53 8.82 -13.29
C ILE A 374 36.46 9.91 -13.41
N VAL A 375 35.64 9.85 -14.47
CA VAL A 375 34.52 10.79 -14.67
C VAL A 375 33.52 10.67 -13.52
N PHE A 376 33.12 9.45 -13.17
CA PHE A 376 32.20 9.21 -12.07
C PHE A 376 32.73 9.71 -10.71
N ALA A 377 33.99 9.38 -10.39
CA ALA A 377 34.61 9.80 -9.14
C ALA A 377 34.77 11.32 -9.07
N HIS A 378 35.22 11.96 -10.15
CA HIS A 378 35.40 13.41 -10.22
C HIS A 378 34.08 14.17 -10.00
N ASP A 379 32.99 13.74 -10.63
CA ASP A 379 31.71 14.43 -10.56
C ASP A 379 31.05 14.33 -9.18
N ARG A 380 31.38 13.30 -8.40
CA ARG A 380 30.86 13.08 -7.04
C ARG A 380 31.64 13.78 -5.92
N LEU A 381 32.85 14.25 -6.17
CA LEU A 381 33.62 14.98 -5.17
C LEU A 381 33.00 16.33 -4.87
N ALA A 382 32.93 16.70 -3.59
CA ALA A 382 32.28 17.92 -3.15
C ALA A 382 33.19 19.15 -3.31
N THR A 383 34.50 18.99 -3.12
CA THR A 383 35.42 20.14 -3.13
C THR A 383 36.22 20.25 -4.43
N PRO A 384 36.45 21.48 -4.94
CA PRO A 384 37.32 21.70 -6.10
C PRO A 384 38.76 21.19 -5.90
N ALA A 385 39.24 21.17 -4.66
CA ALA A 385 40.58 20.69 -4.31
C ALA A 385 40.72 19.18 -4.57
N GLU A 386 39.77 18.38 -4.07
CA GLU A 386 39.75 16.92 -4.29
C GLU A 386 39.59 16.58 -5.77
N LYS A 387 38.72 17.33 -6.49
CA LYS A 387 38.54 17.16 -7.94
C LYS A 387 39.86 17.32 -8.70
N THR A 388 40.61 18.37 -8.35
CA THR A 388 41.91 18.64 -8.95
C THR A 388 42.95 17.58 -8.58
N GLU A 389 42.86 17.01 -7.37
CA GLU A 389 43.76 15.97 -6.89
C GLU A 389 43.58 14.64 -7.63
N ILE A 390 42.34 14.19 -7.87
CA ILE A 390 42.06 12.99 -8.68
C ILE A 390 42.63 13.12 -10.10
N LEU A 391 42.51 14.29 -10.73
CA LEU A 391 43.04 14.53 -12.07
C LEU A 391 44.57 14.47 -12.08
N LYS A 392 45.22 15.07 -11.06
CA LYS A 392 46.68 15.01 -10.88
C LYS A 392 47.19 13.58 -10.64
N GLN A 393 46.50 12.82 -9.79
CA GLN A 393 46.86 11.43 -9.49
C GLN A 393 46.79 10.52 -10.73
N ASN A 394 45.90 10.84 -11.67
CA ASN A 394 45.79 10.12 -12.95
C ASN A 394 46.58 10.78 -14.10
N ASN A 395 47.32 11.85 -13.83
CA ASN A 395 48.11 12.61 -14.82
C ASN A 395 47.27 13.14 -16.00
N ILE A 396 46.05 13.62 -15.72
CA ILE A 396 45.09 14.14 -16.70
C ILE A 396 44.98 15.65 -16.55
N SER A 397 45.09 16.39 -17.66
CA SER A 397 44.84 17.84 -17.65
C SER A 397 43.33 18.13 -17.63
N TYR A 398 42.91 19.30 -17.15
CA TYR A 398 41.48 19.62 -17.09
C TYR A 398 40.82 19.67 -18.48
N SER A 399 41.54 20.11 -19.52
CA SER A 399 41.05 20.07 -20.90
C SER A 399 40.89 18.65 -21.42
N ASP A 400 41.82 17.76 -21.08
CA ASP A 400 41.73 16.35 -21.49
C ASP A 400 40.59 15.64 -20.74
N PHE A 401 40.37 15.96 -19.47
CA PHE A 401 39.23 15.48 -18.69
C PHE A 401 37.90 15.86 -19.34
N LEU A 402 37.75 17.09 -19.84
CA LEU A 402 36.52 17.52 -20.52
C LEU A 402 36.28 16.75 -21.83
N ASN A 403 37.34 16.34 -22.52
CA ASN A 403 37.23 15.50 -23.71
C ASN A 403 36.83 14.06 -23.34
N ILE A 404 37.49 13.48 -22.33
CA ILE A 404 37.16 12.16 -21.79
C ILE A 404 35.70 12.12 -21.33
N LYS A 405 35.26 13.13 -20.57
CA LYS A 405 33.87 13.22 -20.11
C LYS A 405 32.89 13.23 -21.29
N LYS A 406 33.17 14.00 -22.35
CA LYS A 406 32.33 14.00 -23.56
C LYS A 406 32.32 12.63 -24.23
N GLU A 407 33.46 11.97 -24.38
CA GLU A 407 33.55 10.66 -25.02
C GLU A 407 32.79 9.58 -24.23
N VAL A 408 32.88 9.61 -22.90
CA VAL A 408 32.20 8.65 -22.04
C VAL A 408 30.69 8.90 -21.99
N SER A 409 30.24 10.16 -21.95
CA SER A 409 28.80 10.54 -22.00
C SER A 409 28.16 10.37 -23.40
N ILE A 410 28.94 10.28 -24.48
CA ILE A 410 28.41 9.99 -25.84
C ILE A 410 28.24 8.48 -26.05
N ASN A 411 29.11 7.67 -25.44
CA ASN A 411 29.12 6.22 -25.62
C ASN A 411 28.25 5.48 -24.60
N GLY A 412 27.63 6.17 -23.63
CA GLY A 412 26.80 5.62 -22.56
C GLY A 412 25.41 6.22 -22.66
#